data_AF-A0A1G9JU18-F1
#
_entry.id   AF-A0A1G9JU18-F1
#
_cell.length_a   1.000
_cell.length_b   1.000
_cell.length_c   1.000
_cell.angle_alpha   90.00
_cell.angle_beta   90.00
_cell.angle_gamma   90.00
#
_symmetry.space_group_name_H-M   'P 1'
#
loop_
_entity.id
_entity.type
_entity.pdbx_description
1 polymer ?
#
loop_
_entity_poly.entity_id
_entity_poly.type
_entity_poly.pdbx_seq_one_letter_code
_entity_poly.pdbx_strand_id
1 'polypeptide(L)'
;MALELDILMKTLSERTAEKFERMPSVVLKDGSFDVAKLPVDKAEWHRLSDLVTVMFDLKSSTNLEKGRRPASTASIYDAGVGGVVQIFGALDADFVDIQGDGGFGLFWGERRYERALCAAISIHTFSDDFENQLKAKWPEAPSTGFKVGIASGPILAKRVGLPRHLDMQEPVWAGRPVNYAAKAAQQTEPGKTLVTGSVWDAVAGNDYLVFSCGCNGGVKGGEPSLLWEEQTLDKIPDAERFGQALKSGWCINHREEYCNAILQGATYRSDIPERLRSKQTLLASGSEGTKVEARKEREQLRKSLAEEVQVLRGDPRFSPRSGQR
;
A
#
# COMPACT_ATOMS: atom_id res chain seq x y z
N MET A 1 -21.98 10.91 36.94
CA MET A 1 -22.82 10.03 36.11
C MET A 1 -22.35 8.61 36.35
N ALA A 2 -23.21 7.72 36.84
CA ALA A 2 -22.87 6.31 36.97
C ALA A 2 -23.09 5.63 35.61
N LEU A 3 -22.12 4.83 35.16
CA LEU A 3 -22.27 4.02 33.95
C LEU A 3 -23.16 2.82 34.26
N GLU A 4 -24.28 2.68 33.56
CA GLU A 4 -25.14 1.50 33.64
C GLU A 4 -24.73 0.50 32.55
N LEU A 5 -23.83 -0.42 32.92
CA LEU A 5 -23.22 -1.36 31.99
C LEU A 5 -24.25 -2.26 31.29
N ASP A 6 -25.27 -2.73 32.01
CA ASP A 6 -26.30 -3.61 31.42
C ASP A 6 -27.12 -2.90 30.34
N ILE A 7 -27.43 -1.62 30.54
CA ILE A 7 -28.11 -0.79 29.53
C ILE A 7 -27.22 -0.64 28.29
N LEU A 8 -25.93 -0.37 28.47
CA LEU A 8 -24.98 -0.28 27.36
C LEU A 8 -24.94 -1.60 26.59
N MET A 9 -24.77 -2.73 27.28
CA MET A 9 -24.68 -4.05 26.63
C MET A 9 -25.96 -4.40 25.86
N LYS A 10 -27.14 -4.10 26.42
CA LYS A 10 -28.42 -4.28 25.71
C LYS A 10 -28.48 -3.42 24.45
N THR A 11 -28.11 -2.14 24.55
CA THR A 11 -28.08 -1.21 23.41
C THR A 11 -27.15 -1.69 22.29
N LEU A 12 -25.98 -2.25 22.66
CA LEU A 12 -25.03 -2.81 21.69
C LEU A 12 -25.60 -4.07 21.00
N SER A 13 -26.31 -4.92 21.74
CA SER A 13 -26.98 -6.11 21.20
C SER A 13 -28.08 -5.74 20.20
N GLU A 14 -28.93 -4.77 20.55
CA GLU A 14 -30.00 -4.26 19.67
C GLU A 14 -29.42 -3.63 18.39
N ARG A 15 -28.36 -2.81 18.51
CA ARG A 15 -27.66 -2.24 17.35
C ARG A 15 -27.10 -3.34 16.44
N THR A 16 -26.54 -4.40 17.02
CA THR A 16 -25.97 -5.51 16.25
C THR A 16 -27.06 -6.23 15.45
N ALA A 17 -28.18 -6.55 16.11
CA ALA A 17 -29.34 -7.16 15.46
C ALA A 17 -29.85 -6.29 14.29
N GLU A 18 -30.00 -4.97 14.50
CA GLU A 18 -30.45 -4.03 13.45
C GLU A 18 -29.50 -4.05 12.24
N LYS A 19 -28.18 -4.09 12.45
CA LYS A 19 -27.20 -4.11 11.36
C LYS A 19 -27.13 -5.45 10.64
N PHE A 20 -27.49 -6.56 11.29
CA PHE A 20 -27.55 -7.88 10.64
C PHE A 20 -28.85 -8.07 9.85
N GLU A 21 -29.97 -7.50 10.28
CA GLU A 21 -31.23 -7.54 9.53
C GLU A 21 -31.18 -6.70 8.25
N ARG A 22 -30.42 -5.59 8.25
CA ARG A 22 -30.35 -4.65 7.14
C ARG A 22 -29.01 -4.74 6.41
N MET A 23 -28.97 -5.60 5.39
CA MET A 23 -27.83 -5.65 4.47
C MET A 23 -27.60 -4.28 3.82
N PRO A 24 -26.41 -3.68 3.95
CA PRO A 24 -26.15 -2.38 3.34
C PRO A 24 -26.02 -2.51 1.83
N SER A 25 -26.38 -1.44 1.12
CA SER A 25 -26.08 -1.30 -0.30
C SER A 25 -24.58 -1.09 -0.54
N VAL A 26 -24.07 -1.57 -1.66
CA VAL A 26 -22.69 -1.36 -2.10
C VAL A 26 -22.72 -0.59 -3.41
N VAL A 27 -22.07 0.58 -3.43
CA VAL A 27 -22.08 1.49 -4.58
C VAL A 27 -20.66 1.64 -5.11
N LEU A 28 -20.45 1.29 -6.38
CA LEU A 28 -19.18 1.50 -7.06
C LEU A 28 -18.91 2.99 -7.25
N LYS A 29 -17.70 3.44 -6.89
CA LYS A 29 -17.29 4.86 -6.92
C LYS A 29 -15.98 5.12 -7.67
N ASP A 30 -15.54 4.21 -8.54
CA ASP A 30 -14.34 4.41 -9.37
C ASP A 30 -14.38 5.78 -10.08
N GLY A 31 -13.32 6.59 -9.91
CA GLY A 31 -13.18 7.91 -10.54
C GLY A 31 -14.03 9.05 -9.93
N SER A 32 -14.96 8.76 -9.02
CA SER A 32 -15.78 9.78 -8.33
C SER A 32 -15.72 9.65 -6.80
N PHE A 33 -14.83 8.79 -6.30
CA PHE A 33 -14.67 8.53 -4.89
C PHE A 33 -14.08 9.74 -4.17
N ASP A 34 -14.69 10.07 -3.04
CA ASP A 34 -14.36 11.24 -2.24
C ASP A 34 -14.55 10.85 -0.77
N VAL A 35 -13.46 10.87 -0.01
CA VAL A 35 -13.43 10.48 1.41
C VAL A 35 -14.34 11.38 2.26
N ALA A 36 -14.49 12.66 1.89
CA ALA A 36 -15.35 13.60 2.59
C ALA A 36 -16.84 13.25 2.42
N LYS A 37 -17.19 12.51 1.37
CA LYS A 37 -18.56 12.08 1.07
C LYS A 37 -18.88 10.65 1.54
N LEU A 38 -17.99 10.04 2.32
CA LEU A 38 -18.26 8.71 2.87
C LEU A 38 -19.51 8.73 3.77
N PRO A 39 -20.45 7.79 3.57
CA PRO A 39 -21.67 7.73 4.38
C PRO A 39 -21.35 7.40 5.84
N VAL A 40 -22.05 8.06 6.76
CA VAL A 40 -21.99 7.80 8.21
C VAL A 40 -23.20 6.94 8.61
N ASP A 41 -24.39 7.50 8.51
CA ASP A 41 -25.63 6.86 8.97
C ASP A 41 -26.34 6.02 7.92
N LYS A 42 -26.09 6.30 6.64
CA LYS A 42 -26.67 5.55 5.54
C LYS A 42 -26.13 4.11 5.53
N ALA A 43 -27.02 3.13 5.33
CA ALA A 43 -26.66 1.73 5.11
C ALA A 43 -26.11 1.53 3.69
N GLU A 44 -25.00 2.21 3.39
CA GLU A 44 -24.31 2.21 2.12
C GLU A 44 -22.81 2.13 2.36
N TRP A 45 -22.10 1.36 1.54
CA TRP A 45 -20.65 1.33 1.47
C TRP A 45 -20.21 1.73 0.08
N HIS A 46 -19.16 2.53 -0.01
CA HIS A 46 -18.53 2.85 -1.28
C HIS A 46 -17.54 1.74 -1.64
N ARG A 47 -17.55 1.30 -2.90
CA ARG A 47 -16.66 0.27 -3.44
C ARG A 47 -15.69 0.92 -4.43
N LEU A 48 -14.40 0.64 -4.25
CA LEU A 48 -13.32 0.99 -5.19
C LEU A 48 -12.75 -0.28 -5.79
N SER A 49 -12.90 -0.48 -7.10
CA SER A 49 -12.54 -1.74 -7.77
C SER A 49 -11.09 -2.11 -7.55
N ASP A 50 -10.21 -1.12 -7.49
CA ASP A 50 -8.79 -1.28 -7.23
C ASP A 50 -8.19 -0.05 -6.54
N LEU A 51 -7.37 -0.33 -5.53
CA LEU A 51 -6.68 0.65 -4.69
C LEU A 51 -5.31 0.08 -4.33
N VAL A 52 -4.29 0.94 -4.26
CA VAL A 52 -2.94 0.56 -3.82
C VAL A 52 -2.69 1.17 -2.45
N THR A 53 -2.26 0.35 -1.50
CA THR A 53 -1.87 0.78 -0.16
C THR A 53 -0.35 0.70 -0.01
N VAL A 54 0.26 1.78 0.45
CA VAL A 54 1.65 1.82 0.90
C VAL A 54 1.64 1.93 2.41
N MET A 55 2.07 0.88 3.11
CA MET A 55 2.26 0.87 4.56
C MET A 55 3.70 1.22 4.90
N PHE A 56 3.90 2.03 5.92
CA PHE A 56 5.19 2.25 6.58
C PHE A 56 5.11 1.97 8.08
N ASP A 57 6.21 1.48 8.65
CA ASP A 57 6.34 1.19 10.09
C ASP A 57 7.78 1.48 10.54
N LEU A 58 7.96 2.25 11.61
CA LEU A 58 9.29 2.61 12.12
C LEU A 58 9.87 1.48 12.97
N LYS A 59 10.93 0.83 12.47
CA LYS A 59 11.60 -0.26 13.18
C LYS A 59 12.16 0.21 14.53
N SER A 60 11.95 -0.63 15.55
CA SER A 60 12.53 -0.46 16.90
C SER A 60 12.09 0.83 17.60
N SER A 61 10.93 1.40 17.25
CA SER A 61 10.35 2.60 17.86
C SER A 61 10.32 2.54 19.39
N THR A 62 9.87 1.42 19.95
CA THR A 62 9.84 1.17 21.41
C THR A 62 11.23 1.18 22.06
N ASN A 63 12.29 0.86 21.31
CA ASN A 63 13.67 0.94 21.80
C ASN A 63 14.25 2.35 21.62
N LEU A 64 13.69 3.19 20.73
CA LEU A 64 14.11 4.59 20.58
C LEU A 64 13.77 5.42 21.82
N GLU A 65 12.78 5.00 22.62
CA GLU A 65 12.40 5.66 23.87
C GLU A 65 13.33 5.32 25.04
N LYS A 66 13.96 4.16 25.02
CA LYS A 66 14.77 3.66 26.13
C LYS A 66 16.00 4.55 26.34
N GLY A 67 16.08 5.18 27.50
CA GLY A 67 17.20 6.03 27.89
C GLY A 67 17.21 7.42 27.24
N ARG A 68 16.12 7.85 26.59
CA ARG A 68 16.01 9.17 25.97
C ARG A 68 15.05 10.10 26.69
N ARG A 69 15.29 11.41 26.54
CA ARG A 69 14.37 12.44 27.01
C ARG A 69 13.12 12.45 26.11
N PRO A 70 11.92 12.69 26.65
CA PRO A 70 10.69 12.75 25.86
C PRO A 70 10.77 13.69 24.66
N ALA A 71 11.42 14.85 24.81
CA ALA A 71 11.62 15.82 23.73
C ALA A 71 12.46 15.25 22.55
N SER A 72 13.47 14.42 22.85
CA SER A 72 14.28 13.78 21.82
C SER A 72 13.47 12.73 21.06
N THR A 73 12.68 11.93 21.78
CA THR A 73 11.76 10.97 21.15
C THR A 73 10.76 11.68 20.26
N ALA A 74 10.08 12.72 20.76
CA ALA A 74 9.10 13.47 19.97
C ALA A 74 9.71 14.05 18.68
N SER A 75 10.94 14.60 18.76
CA SER A 75 11.65 15.11 17.58
C SER A 75 11.96 14.04 16.53
N ILE A 76 12.18 12.78 16.93
CA ILE A 76 12.45 11.67 16.00
C ILE A 76 11.17 11.25 15.30
N TYR A 77 10.07 11.15 16.03
CA TYR A 77 8.77 10.82 15.46
C TYR A 77 8.29 11.92 14.51
N ASP A 78 8.41 13.19 14.91
CA ASP A 78 8.04 14.33 14.05
C ASP A 78 8.88 14.37 12.77
N ALA A 79 10.20 14.23 12.88
CA ALA A 79 11.08 14.20 11.71
C ALA A 79 10.83 12.98 10.81
N GLY A 80 10.66 11.79 11.41
CA GLY A 80 10.47 10.55 10.68
C GLY A 80 9.08 10.44 10.06
N VAL A 81 8.05 10.35 10.88
CA VAL A 81 6.66 10.19 10.44
C VAL A 81 6.20 11.41 9.63
N GLY A 82 6.55 12.62 10.08
CA GLY A 82 6.26 13.85 9.33
C GLY A 82 6.93 13.87 7.96
N GLY A 83 8.16 13.36 7.83
CA GLY A 83 8.84 13.20 6.55
C GLY A 83 8.12 12.23 5.60
N VAL A 84 7.63 11.10 6.12
CA VAL A 84 6.83 10.15 5.31
C VAL A 84 5.51 10.75 4.86
N VAL A 85 4.83 11.51 5.72
CA VAL A 85 3.58 12.20 5.37
C VAL A 85 3.81 13.25 4.29
N GLN A 86 4.93 13.98 4.34
CA GLN A 86 5.31 14.92 3.27
C GLN A 86 5.54 14.20 1.94
N ILE A 87 6.17 13.01 1.95
CA ILE A 87 6.34 12.18 0.75
C ILE A 87 4.99 11.76 0.18
N PHE A 88 4.06 11.32 1.02
CA PHE A 88 2.70 10.99 0.57
C PHE A 88 1.98 12.19 -0.03
N GLY A 89 2.06 13.36 0.60
CA GLY A 89 1.48 14.59 0.06
C GLY A 89 2.10 15.01 -1.27
N ALA A 90 3.42 14.91 -1.41
CA ALA A 90 4.14 15.28 -2.64
C ALA A 90 3.87 14.35 -3.83
N LEU A 91 3.40 13.13 -3.57
CA LEU A 91 3.09 12.11 -4.59
C LEU A 91 1.59 11.88 -4.73
N ASP A 92 0.79 12.86 -4.28
CA ASP A 92 -0.65 12.88 -4.38
C ASP A 92 -1.31 11.62 -3.82
N ALA A 93 -0.90 11.17 -2.61
CA ALA A 93 -1.67 10.14 -1.91
C ALA A 93 -3.09 10.64 -1.67
N ASP A 94 -4.08 9.83 -2.04
CA ASP A 94 -5.48 10.23 -1.99
C ASP A 94 -6.06 10.18 -0.56
N PHE A 95 -5.41 9.41 0.32
CA PHE A 95 -5.69 9.40 1.76
C PHE A 95 -4.44 8.98 2.54
N VAL A 96 -4.25 9.56 3.72
CA VAL A 96 -3.16 9.22 4.65
C VAL A 96 -3.74 9.04 6.04
N ASP A 97 -3.38 7.93 6.69
CA ASP A 97 -3.66 7.69 8.10
C ASP A 97 -2.35 7.36 8.84
N ILE A 98 -2.21 7.93 10.04
CA ILE A 98 -1.02 7.82 10.88
C ILE A 98 -1.45 7.16 12.19
N GLN A 99 -0.84 6.04 12.52
CA GLN A 99 -1.13 5.26 13.71
C GLN A 99 0.16 5.03 14.49
N GLY A 100 0.43 5.91 15.46
CA GLY A 100 1.63 5.83 16.29
C GLY A 100 2.91 6.07 15.49
N ASP A 101 3.75 5.03 15.40
CA ASP A 101 5.06 5.00 14.71
C ASP A 101 4.98 4.52 13.26
N GLY A 102 3.77 4.18 12.79
CA GLY A 102 3.51 3.76 11.42
C GLY A 102 2.27 4.44 10.85
N GLY A 103 1.90 4.00 9.66
CA GLY A 103 0.74 4.53 8.95
C GLY A 103 0.70 4.05 7.52
N PHE A 104 -0.28 4.53 6.77
CA PHE A 104 -0.40 4.16 5.37
C PHE A 104 -0.90 5.31 4.50
N GLY A 105 -0.45 5.28 3.25
CA GLY A 105 -0.98 6.07 2.16
C GLY A 105 -1.83 5.19 1.24
N LEU A 106 -2.96 5.70 0.78
CA LEU A 106 -3.82 5.04 -0.19
C LEU A 106 -3.79 5.79 -1.52
N PHE A 107 -3.76 5.04 -2.61
CA PHE A 107 -3.71 5.56 -3.97
C PHE A 107 -4.80 4.89 -4.82
N TRP A 108 -5.65 5.66 -5.47
CA TRP A 108 -6.66 5.16 -6.41
C TRP A 108 -6.77 6.05 -7.65
N GLY A 109 -7.45 5.57 -8.68
CA GLY A 109 -7.57 6.32 -9.95
C GLY A 109 -6.35 6.16 -10.85
N GLU A 110 -6.05 7.22 -11.62
CA GLU A 110 -5.00 7.23 -12.63
C GLU A 110 -3.61 7.09 -11.98
N ARG A 111 -2.72 6.33 -12.63
CA ARG A 111 -1.32 6.13 -12.22
C ARG A 111 -1.15 5.73 -10.74
N ARG A 112 -2.15 5.07 -10.15
CA ARG A 112 -2.14 4.72 -8.71
C ARG A 112 -0.98 3.81 -8.32
N TYR A 113 -0.58 2.89 -9.20
CA TYR A 113 0.57 2.01 -8.97
C TYR A 113 1.87 2.79 -9.04
N GLU A 114 2.02 3.63 -10.06
CA GLU A 114 3.18 4.48 -10.29
C GLU A 114 3.39 5.46 -9.12
N ARG A 115 2.34 6.18 -8.70
CA ARG A 115 2.38 7.08 -7.54
C ARG A 115 2.74 6.33 -6.26
N ALA A 116 2.10 5.19 -6.00
CA ALA A 116 2.37 4.38 -4.82
C ALA A 116 3.80 3.85 -4.79
N LEU A 117 4.33 3.37 -5.92
CA LEU A 117 5.70 2.87 -6.01
C LEU A 117 6.71 4.01 -5.84
N CYS A 118 6.49 5.17 -6.48
CA CYS A 118 7.31 6.34 -6.25
C CYS A 118 7.32 6.74 -4.78
N ALA A 119 6.19 6.64 -4.07
CA ALA A 119 6.10 6.95 -2.66
C ALA A 119 6.89 5.96 -1.82
N ALA A 120 6.71 4.67 -2.07
CA ALA A 120 7.41 3.62 -1.35
C ALA A 120 8.93 3.69 -1.54
N ILE A 121 9.41 3.93 -2.76
CA ILE A 121 10.85 4.09 -3.06
C ILE A 121 11.38 5.37 -2.41
N SER A 122 10.60 6.45 -2.37
CA SER A 122 11.00 7.69 -1.71
C SER A 122 11.09 7.51 -0.19
N ILE A 123 10.15 6.80 0.42
CA ILE A 123 10.19 6.44 1.85
C ILE A 123 11.42 5.58 2.15
N HIS A 124 11.74 4.62 1.28
CA HIS A 124 12.95 3.82 1.39
C HIS A 124 14.20 4.71 1.36
N THR A 125 14.36 5.57 0.35
CA THR A 125 15.52 6.49 0.27
C THR A 125 15.61 7.40 1.48
N PHE A 126 14.48 7.96 1.90
CA PHE A 126 14.42 8.81 3.08
C PHE A 126 14.80 8.04 4.36
N SER A 127 14.40 6.78 4.48
CA SER A 127 14.74 5.91 5.60
C SER A 127 16.25 5.79 5.79
N ASP A 128 17.00 5.61 4.70
CA ASP A 128 18.46 5.47 4.76
C ASP A 128 19.12 6.75 5.27
N ASP A 129 18.71 7.90 4.72
CA ASP A 129 19.21 9.22 5.14
C ASP A 129 18.81 9.54 6.58
N PHE A 130 17.59 9.19 6.97
CA PHE A 130 17.08 9.36 8.32
C PHE A 130 17.86 8.54 9.33
N GLU A 131 18.10 7.25 9.07
CA GLU A 131 18.89 6.39 9.96
C GLU A 131 20.33 6.91 10.10
N ASN A 132 20.94 7.37 9.01
CA ASN A 132 22.28 7.96 9.03
C ASN A 132 22.35 9.22 9.90
N GLN A 133 21.37 10.12 9.78
CA GLN A 133 21.28 11.32 10.62
C GLN A 133 21.06 10.98 12.10
N LEU A 134 20.23 9.97 12.39
CA LEU A 134 20.02 9.49 13.76
C LEU A 134 21.30 8.92 14.37
N LYS A 135 22.02 8.07 13.63
CA LYS A 135 23.30 7.50 14.09
C LYS A 135 24.36 8.59 14.30
N ALA A 136 24.42 9.60 13.44
CA ALA A 136 25.35 10.72 13.59
C ALA A 136 25.07 11.56 14.85
N LYS A 137 23.79 11.80 15.15
CA LYS A 137 23.37 12.60 16.32
C LYS A 137 23.39 11.78 17.62
N TRP A 138 23.08 10.49 17.53
CA TRP A 138 22.97 9.56 18.65
C TRP A 138 23.60 8.21 18.28
N PRO A 139 24.93 8.04 18.47
CA PRO A 139 25.64 6.82 18.08
C PRO A 139 25.11 5.54 18.75
N GLU A 140 24.61 5.66 19.99
CA GLU A 140 24.01 4.56 20.76
C GLU A 140 22.54 4.28 20.36
N ALA A 141 22.03 4.92 19.30
CA ALA A 141 20.69 4.64 18.80
C ALA A 141 20.57 3.19 18.33
N PRO A 142 19.46 2.50 18.62
CA PRO A 142 19.19 1.23 17.95
C PRO A 142 19.09 1.48 16.44
N SER A 143 19.52 0.50 15.64
CA SER A 143 19.25 0.52 14.21
C SER A 143 17.74 0.61 13.97
N THR A 144 17.36 1.56 13.13
CA THR A 144 15.98 1.98 12.89
C THR A 144 15.81 2.36 11.42
N GLY A 145 14.63 2.86 11.05
CA GLY A 145 14.24 3.15 9.69
C GLY A 145 12.88 2.54 9.37
N PHE A 146 12.37 2.82 8.17
CA PHE A 146 11.03 2.46 7.77
C PHE A 146 11.00 1.12 7.07
N LYS A 147 10.12 0.25 7.57
CA LYS A 147 9.69 -0.96 6.91
C LYS A 147 8.55 -0.62 5.97
N VAL A 148 8.67 -0.95 4.68
CA VAL A 148 7.69 -0.57 3.67
C VAL A 148 7.06 -1.79 3.02
N GLY A 149 5.72 -1.82 2.99
CA GLY A 149 4.92 -2.87 2.37
C GLY A 149 3.88 -2.29 1.42
N ILE A 150 3.69 -2.90 0.26
CA ILE A 150 2.70 -2.46 -0.74
C ILE A 150 1.80 -3.62 -1.12
N ALA A 151 0.49 -3.37 -1.13
CA ALA A 151 -0.50 -4.30 -1.64
C ALA A 151 -1.56 -3.55 -2.45
N SER A 152 -2.26 -4.26 -3.33
CA SER A 152 -3.35 -3.69 -4.13
C SER A 152 -4.57 -4.58 -4.17
N GLY A 153 -5.68 -4.01 -4.63
CA GLY A 153 -6.90 -4.73 -4.90
C GLY A 153 -8.16 -4.01 -4.44
N PRO A 154 -9.29 -4.75 -4.42
CA PRO A 154 -10.59 -4.19 -4.13
C PRO A 154 -10.77 -3.79 -2.66
N ILE A 155 -11.47 -2.69 -2.42
CA ILE A 155 -11.84 -2.25 -1.06
C ILE A 155 -13.28 -1.73 -0.96
N LEU A 156 -13.84 -1.83 0.24
CA LEU A 156 -15.05 -1.15 0.68
C LEU A 156 -14.68 -0.04 1.66
N ALA A 157 -15.31 1.11 1.55
CA ALA A 157 -15.05 2.27 2.39
C ALA A 157 -16.35 2.86 2.95
N LYS A 158 -16.32 3.20 4.24
CA LYS A 158 -17.42 3.88 4.95
C LYS A 158 -16.87 4.60 6.19
N ARG A 159 -17.49 5.69 6.62
CA ARG A 159 -17.24 6.23 7.97
C ARG A 159 -17.97 5.40 9.02
N VAL A 160 -17.23 4.81 9.94
CA VAL A 160 -17.77 4.01 11.04
C VAL A 160 -17.48 4.74 12.34
N GLY A 161 -18.47 4.71 13.24
CA GLY A 161 -18.38 5.46 14.48
C GLY A 161 -19.74 5.68 15.12
N LEU A 162 -19.80 6.62 16.05
CA LEU A 162 -21.04 7.10 16.64
C LEU A 162 -21.62 8.23 15.77
N PRO A 163 -22.84 8.07 15.21
CA PRO A 163 -23.48 9.01 14.28
C PRO A 163 -23.39 10.51 14.62
N ARG A 164 -23.50 10.83 15.91
CA ARG A 164 -23.57 12.21 16.41
C ARG A 164 -22.27 12.71 17.05
N HIS A 165 -21.19 11.94 16.96
CA HIS A 165 -19.88 12.26 17.51
C HIS A 165 -18.85 12.21 16.38
N LEU A 166 -18.62 13.36 15.74
CA LEU A 166 -17.74 13.47 14.58
C LEU A 166 -16.28 13.10 14.92
N ASP A 167 -15.87 13.36 16.15
CA ASP A 167 -14.58 12.99 16.75
C ASP A 167 -14.39 11.48 16.96
N MET A 168 -15.49 10.71 16.88
CA MET A 168 -15.49 9.26 17.02
C MET A 168 -15.91 8.56 15.72
N GLN A 169 -15.67 9.21 14.58
CA GLN A 169 -15.98 8.70 13.25
C GLN A 169 -14.74 8.67 12.37
N GLU A 170 -14.32 7.47 11.98
CA GLU A 170 -13.15 7.28 11.12
C GLU A 170 -13.52 6.59 9.81
N PRO A 171 -12.86 6.93 8.69
CA PRO A 171 -12.90 6.13 7.48
C PRO A 171 -12.38 4.71 7.75
N VAL A 172 -13.23 3.72 7.54
CA VAL A 172 -12.86 2.30 7.60
C VAL A 172 -12.69 1.77 6.18
N TRP A 173 -11.56 1.12 5.97
CA TRP A 173 -11.14 0.54 4.69
C TRP A 173 -11.18 -0.98 4.77
N ALA A 174 -12.34 -1.56 4.47
CA ALA A 174 -12.58 -2.99 4.56
C ALA A 174 -12.16 -3.70 3.27
N GLY A 175 -11.00 -4.37 3.31
CA GLY A 175 -10.47 -5.13 2.19
C GLY A 175 -9.07 -5.67 2.46
N ARG A 176 -8.55 -6.43 1.49
CA ARG A 176 -7.20 -7.00 1.56
C ARG A 176 -6.06 -5.97 1.49
N PRO A 177 -6.12 -4.88 0.69
CA PRO A 177 -4.96 -4.01 0.45
C PRO A 177 -4.29 -3.48 1.74
N VAL A 178 -5.06 -2.90 2.66
CA VAL A 178 -4.50 -2.33 3.89
C VAL A 178 -3.86 -3.41 4.77
N ASN A 179 -4.57 -4.51 5.01
CA ASN A 179 -4.07 -5.63 5.81
C ASN A 179 -2.84 -6.29 5.17
N TYR A 180 -2.83 -6.48 3.86
CA TYR A 180 -1.74 -7.17 3.17
C TYR A 180 -0.50 -6.29 3.08
N ALA A 181 -0.65 -4.98 2.86
CA ALA A 181 0.45 -4.02 2.95
C ALA A 181 1.04 -3.99 4.38
N ALA A 182 0.19 -4.02 5.41
CA ALA A 182 0.62 -4.16 6.80
C ALA A 182 1.44 -5.42 7.03
N LYS A 183 0.92 -6.57 6.60
CA LYS A 183 1.60 -7.86 6.72
C LYS A 183 2.91 -7.90 5.94
N ALA A 184 2.99 -7.26 4.78
CA ALA A 184 4.24 -7.12 4.02
C ALA A 184 5.26 -6.27 4.80
N ALA A 185 4.87 -5.09 5.30
CA ALA A 185 5.74 -4.23 6.09
C ALA A 185 6.27 -4.93 7.36
N GLN A 186 5.42 -5.70 8.05
CA GLN A 186 5.83 -6.45 9.25
C GLN A 186 6.82 -7.60 8.99
N GLN A 187 7.11 -7.93 7.72
CA GLN A 187 8.03 -9.00 7.32
C GLN A 187 9.28 -8.46 6.61
N THR A 188 9.40 -7.13 6.51
CA THR A 188 10.58 -6.49 5.94
C THR A 188 11.45 -5.84 7.00
N GLU A 189 12.61 -5.38 6.57
CA GLU A 189 13.56 -4.59 7.34
C GLU A 189 13.76 -3.23 6.65
N PRO A 190 14.23 -2.20 7.37
CA PRO A 190 14.67 -0.96 6.75
C PRO A 190 15.66 -1.23 5.60
N GLY A 191 15.60 -0.41 4.56
CA GLY A 191 16.36 -0.63 3.32
C GLY A 191 15.77 -1.72 2.40
N LYS A 192 14.54 -2.19 2.68
CA LYS A 192 13.81 -3.12 1.80
C LYS A 192 12.33 -2.76 1.72
N THR A 193 11.81 -2.76 0.50
CA THR A 193 10.39 -2.58 0.21
C THR A 193 9.82 -3.90 -0.31
N LEU A 194 8.72 -4.38 0.29
CA LEU A 194 8.04 -5.60 -0.16
C LEU A 194 6.74 -5.25 -0.88
N VAL A 195 6.47 -5.92 -1.99
CA VAL A 195 5.23 -5.77 -2.75
C VAL A 195 4.52 -7.11 -2.90
N THR A 196 3.19 -7.13 -2.84
CA THR A 196 2.41 -8.36 -3.09
C THR A 196 2.37 -8.72 -4.58
N GLY A 197 1.96 -9.96 -4.88
CA GLY A 197 1.90 -10.48 -6.23
C GLY A 197 1.13 -9.59 -7.21
N SER A 198 -0.04 -9.06 -6.84
CA SER A 198 -0.80 -8.19 -7.75
C SER A 198 -0.13 -6.85 -8.03
N VAL A 199 0.63 -6.30 -7.06
CA VAL A 199 1.41 -5.08 -7.29
C VAL A 199 2.53 -5.37 -8.27
N TRP A 200 3.26 -6.47 -8.09
CA TRP A 200 4.31 -6.87 -9.01
C TRP A 200 3.79 -7.09 -10.44
N ASP A 201 2.70 -7.85 -10.58
CA ASP A 201 2.11 -8.13 -11.88
C ASP A 201 1.74 -6.84 -12.65
N ALA A 202 1.36 -5.77 -11.94
CA ALA A 202 1.00 -4.48 -12.54
C ALA A 202 2.22 -3.67 -13.01
N VAL A 203 3.36 -3.77 -12.30
CA VAL A 203 4.53 -2.91 -12.55
C VAL A 203 5.69 -3.60 -13.26
N ALA A 204 5.64 -4.93 -13.39
CA ALA A 204 6.74 -5.71 -13.97
C ALA A 204 7.10 -5.28 -15.40
N GLY A 205 6.17 -4.68 -16.15
CA GLY A 205 6.41 -4.18 -17.50
C GLY A 205 7.01 -2.78 -17.59
N ASN A 206 7.27 -2.09 -16.46
CA ASN A 206 7.80 -0.73 -16.45
C ASN A 206 9.32 -0.73 -16.18
N ASP A 207 10.10 -0.36 -17.19
CA ASP A 207 11.56 -0.36 -17.13
C ASP A 207 12.14 0.56 -16.07
N TYR A 208 11.48 1.68 -15.79
CA TYR A 208 11.91 2.63 -14.77
C TYR A 208 11.70 2.10 -13.34
N LEU A 209 10.77 1.15 -13.17
CA LEU A 209 10.52 0.51 -11.88
C LEU A 209 11.29 -0.80 -11.71
N VAL A 210 11.68 -1.47 -12.79
CA VAL A 210 12.28 -2.82 -12.73
C VAL A 210 13.80 -2.83 -12.86
N PHE A 211 14.38 -1.87 -13.57
CA PHE A 211 15.81 -1.82 -13.83
C PHE A 211 16.50 -0.64 -13.14
N SER A 212 17.70 -0.88 -12.65
CA SER A 212 18.56 0.17 -12.10
C SER A 212 18.99 1.17 -13.17
N CYS A 213 19.46 2.33 -12.74
CA CYS A 213 20.06 3.33 -13.62
C CYS A 213 21.52 3.02 -14.00
N GLY A 214 22.08 1.89 -13.56
CA GLY A 214 23.47 1.51 -13.77
C GLY A 214 24.51 2.32 -12.99
N CYS A 215 24.12 3.31 -12.18
CA CYS A 215 25.06 4.00 -11.31
C CYS A 215 25.57 3.10 -10.19
N ASN A 216 26.87 3.16 -9.89
CA ASN A 216 27.46 2.46 -8.76
C ASN A 216 28.03 3.49 -7.77
N GLY A 217 27.47 3.58 -6.56
CA GLY A 217 27.91 4.55 -5.55
C GLY A 217 27.84 6.02 -6.01
N GLY A 218 26.88 6.36 -6.88
CA GLY A 218 26.76 7.70 -7.45
C GLY A 218 27.70 7.97 -8.63
N VAL A 219 28.49 7.01 -9.08
CA VAL A 219 29.29 7.12 -10.31
C VAL A 219 28.48 6.64 -11.50
N LYS A 220 28.31 7.50 -12.52
CA LYS A 220 27.62 7.16 -13.77
C LYS A 220 28.46 6.20 -14.62
N GLY A 221 27.79 5.42 -15.47
CA GLY A 221 28.43 4.60 -16.51
C GLY A 221 28.58 3.11 -16.20
N GLY A 222 27.97 2.60 -15.12
CA GLY A 222 27.80 1.16 -14.97
C GLY A 222 26.61 0.64 -15.78
N GLU A 223 26.47 -0.69 -15.82
CA GLU A 223 25.39 -1.34 -16.57
C GLU A 223 24.11 -1.45 -15.71
N PRO A 224 22.93 -1.23 -16.29
CA PRO A 224 21.67 -1.53 -15.62
C PRO A 224 21.59 -2.98 -15.12
N SER A 225 20.82 -3.18 -14.06
CA SER A 225 20.58 -4.47 -13.43
C SER A 225 19.13 -4.60 -12.98
N LEU A 226 18.67 -5.81 -12.71
CA LEU A 226 17.36 -6.02 -12.07
C LEU A 226 17.39 -5.52 -10.63
N LEU A 227 16.33 -4.81 -10.24
CA LEU A 227 16.17 -4.26 -8.89
C LEU A 227 15.48 -5.20 -7.91
N TRP A 228 14.74 -6.18 -8.42
CA TRP A 228 13.80 -6.99 -7.66
C TRP A 228 14.26 -8.43 -7.50
N GLU A 229 13.89 -9.01 -6.36
CA GLU A 229 14.10 -10.42 -6.05
C GLU A 229 12.81 -11.07 -5.54
N GLU A 230 12.60 -12.33 -5.90
CA GLU A 230 11.41 -13.07 -5.48
C GLU A 230 11.34 -13.18 -3.96
N GLN A 231 10.16 -12.91 -3.40
CA GLN A 231 9.92 -13.01 -1.96
C GLN A 231 8.58 -13.69 -1.69
N THR A 232 8.60 -14.71 -0.84
CA THR A 232 7.38 -15.28 -0.26
C THR A 232 7.03 -14.54 1.03
N LEU A 233 5.79 -14.05 1.14
CA LEU A 233 5.27 -13.27 2.26
C LEU A 233 4.41 -14.16 3.17
N ASP A 234 5.01 -14.79 4.17
CA ASP A 234 4.38 -15.87 4.97
C ASP A 234 3.12 -15.46 5.74
N LYS A 235 2.98 -14.19 6.14
CA LYS A 235 1.76 -13.69 6.80
C LYS A 235 0.57 -13.49 5.85
N ILE A 236 0.77 -13.62 4.54
CA ILE A 236 -0.28 -13.50 3.53
C ILE A 236 -0.78 -14.91 3.16
N PRO A 237 -2.08 -15.20 3.32
CA PRO A 237 -2.58 -16.58 3.27
C PRO A 237 -2.88 -17.09 1.85
N ASP A 238 -2.93 -16.22 0.84
CA ASP A 238 -3.39 -16.55 -0.51
C ASP A 238 -2.31 -16.28 -1.58
N ALA A 239 -2.67 -16.36 -2.86
CA ALA A 239 -1.79 -16.12 -3.99
C ALA A 239 -1.06 -14.76 -3.99
N GLU A 240 -1.51 -13.77 -3.22
CA GLU A 240 -0.80 -12.49 -3.06
C GLU A 240 0.54 -12.64 -2.33
N ARG A 241 0.77 -13.77 -1.64
CA ARG A 241 2.00 -14.02 -0.90
C ARG A 241 3.25 -14.11 -1.77
N PHE A 242 3.10 -14.41 -3.05
CA PHE A 242 4.21 -14.52 -3.99
C PHE A 242 4.50 -13.13 -4.57
N GLY A 243 5.29 -12.38 -3.82
CA GLY A 243 5.62 -10.98 -4.09
C GLY A 243 7.07 -10.79 -4.53
N GLN A 244 7.53 -9.55 -4.43
CA GLN A 244 8.92 -9.18 -4.73
C GLN A 244 9.48 -8.24 -3.65
N ALA A 245 10.80 -8.27 -3.51
CA ALA A 245 11.56 -7.38 -2.65
C ALA A 245 12.41 -6.43 -3.50
N LEU A 246 12.28 -5.12 -3.25
CA LEU A 246 13.17 -4.09 -3.75
C LEU A 246 14.19 -3.74 -2.67
N LYS A 247 15.48 -3.84 -3.01
CA LYS A 247 16.60 -3.65 -2.08
C LYS A 247 17.28 -2.28 -2.17
N SER A 248 16.79 -1.40 -3.03
CA SER A 248 17.42 -0.11 -3.26
C SER A 248 16.39 1.01 -3.35
N GLY A 249 16.71 2.14 -2.75
CA GLY A 249 16.03 3.40 -3.00
C GLY A 249 16.47 4.07 -4.30
N TRP A 250 16.08 5.33 -4.45
CA TRP A 250 16.51 6.19 -5.54
C TRP A 250 18.01 6.47 -5.57
N CYS A 251 18.56 6.52 -6.79
CA CYS A 251 19.92 6.99 -7.03
C CYS A 251 20.02 8.52 -6.97
N ILE A 252 21.03 9.06 -6.30
CA ILE A 252 21.28 10.51 -6.19
C ILE A 252 21.35 11.24 -7.53
N ASN A 253 21.76 10.56 -8.61
CA ASN A 253 21.94 11.17 -9.93
C ASN A 253 20.68 11.23 -10.80
N HIS A 254 19.76 10.28 -10.61
CA HIS A 254 18.64 10.06 -11.55
C HIS A 254 17.27 10.02 -10.85
N ARG A 255 17.22 10.19 -9.52
CA ARG A 255 15.97 10.11 -8.73
C ARG A 255 14.85 10.98 -9.26
N GLU A 256 15.17 12.23 -9.59
CA GLU A 256 14.18 13.20 -10.06
C GLU A 256 13.70 12.85 -11.47
N GLU A 257 14.63 12.59 -12.38
CA GLU A 257 14.33 12.17 -13.75
C GLU A 257 13.44 10.93 -13.78
N TYR A 258 13.79 9.89 -13.03
CA TYR A 258 13.07 8.62 -13.07
C TYR A 258 11.71 8.71 -12.39
N CYS A 259 11.63 9.37 -11.23
CA CYS A 259 10.36 9.61 -10.56
C CYS A 259 9.40 10.38 -11.49
N ASN A 260 9.87 11.45 -12.12
CA ASN A 260 9.07 12.24 -13.05
C ASN A 260 8.67 11.44 -14.30
N ALA A 261 9.58 10.64 -14.87
CA ALA A 261 9.28 9.79 -16.02
C ALA A 261 8.16 8.79 -15.69
N ILE A 262 8.23 8.14 -14.51
CA ILE A 262 7.20 7.22 -14.03
C ILE A 262 5.86 7.94 -13.85
N LEU A 263 5.87 9.11 -13.19
CA LEU A 263 4.66 9.91 -12.97
C LEU A 263 4.05 10.49 -14.26
N GLN A 264 4.86 10.63 -15.32
CA GLN A 264 4.40 11.04 -16.65
C GLN A 264 3.96 9.85 -17.52
N GLY A 265 4.05 8.62 -17.00
CA GLY A 265 3.61 7.40 -17.69
C GLY A 265 4.66 6.80 -18.63
N ALA A 266 5.93 7.22 -18.53
CA ALA A 266 7.01 6.55 -19.25
C ALA A 266 7.25 5.16 -18.65
N THR A 267 7.30 4.16 -19.50
CA THR A 267 7.51 2.75 -19.10
C THR A 267 8.68 2.10 -19.80
N TYR A 268 9.22 2.71 -20.87
CA TYR A 268 10.25 2.13 -21.71
C TYR A 268 11.57 2.90 -21.64
N ARG A 269 12.67 2.16 -21.59
CA ARG A 269 14.05 2.67 -21.60
C ARG A 269 14.88 1.98 -22.69
N SER A 270 15.37 2.76 -23.65
CA SER A 270 16.15 2.25 -24.79
C SER A 270 17.53 1.72 -24.39
N ASP A 271 18.05 2.12 -23.22
CA ASP A 271 19.35 1.71 -22.72
C ASP A 271 19.36 0.33 -22.05
N ILE A 272 18.19 -0.30 -21.85
CA ILE A 272 18.09 -1.62 -21.23
C ILE A 272 18.39 -2.73 -22.25
N PRO A 273 19.46 -3.53 -22.03
CA PRO A 273 19.80 -4.63 -22.92
C PRO A 273 18.73 -5.74 -22.93
N GLU A 274 18.52 -6.36 -24.09
CA GLU A 274 17.52 -7.44 -24.29
C GLU A 274 17.73 -8.62 -23.33
N ARG A 275 19.00 -8.92 -22.99
CA ARG A 275 19.34 -9.97 -22.01
C ARG A 275 18.72 -9.70 -20.63
N LEU A 276 18.56 -8.44 -20.23
CA LEU A 276 17.93 -8.08 -18.95
C LEU A 276 16.41 -8.15 -19.04
N ARG A 277 15.82 -7.77 -20.18
CA ARG A 277 14.38 -7.93 -20.45
C ARG A 277 13.96 -9.40 -20.41
N SER A 278 14.76 -10.27 -21.01
CA SER A 278 14.57 -11.72 -20.95
C SER A 278 14.57 -12.23 -19.50
N LYS A 279 15.51 -11.76 -18.65
CA LYS A 279 15.54 -12.11 -17.22
C LYS A 279 14.32 -11.56 -16.46
N GLN A 280 13.91 -10.33 -16.76
CA GLN A 280 12.68 -9.74 -16.20
C GLN A 280 11.47 -10.58 -16.57
N THR A 281 11.37 -11.07 -17.81
CA THR A 281 10.23 -11.86 -18.27
C THR A 281 10.16 -13.18 -17.50
N LEU A 282 11.31 -13.83 -17.27
CA LEU A 282 11.41 -15.02 -16.43
C LEU A 282 10.98 -14.76 -14.98
N LEU A 283 11.42 -13.63 -14.40
CA LEU A 283 11.01 -13.21 -13.06
C LEU A 283 9.50 -12.92 -12.98
N ALA A 284 8.95 -12.27 -14.00
CA ALA A 284 7.53 -11.95 -14.08
C ALA A 284 6.65 -13.19 -14.33
N SER A 285 7.14 -14.18 -15.07
CA SER A 285 6.42 -15.45 -15.26
C SER A 285 6.38 -16.32 -14.00
N GLY A 286 7.29 -16.10 -13.06
CA GLY A 286 7.53 -16.98 -11.92
C GLY A 286 8.39 -18.18 -12.33
N SER A 287 9.43 -18.45 -11.54
CA SER A 287 10.38 -19.54 -11.81
C SER A 287 9.87 -20.94 -11.40
N GLU A 288 8.84 -21.00 -10.55
CA GLU A 288 8.33 -22.22 -9.93
C GLU A 288 6.83 -22.44 -10.24
N GLY A 289 6.41 -23.70 -10.39
CA GLY A 289 5.04 -24.06 -10.76
C GLY A 289 3.96 -23.44 -9.86
N THR A 290 4.21 -23.37 -8.56
CA THR A 290 3.29 -22.76 -7.58
C THR A 290 3.12 -21.24 -7.79
N LYS A 291 4.18 -20.53 -8.22
CA LYS A 291 4.11 -19.08 -8.50
C LYS A 291 3.33 -18.81 -9.78
N VAL A 292 3.50 -19.67 -10.79
CA VAL A 292 2.73 -19.61 -12.04
C VAL A 292 1.23 -19.82 -11.77
N GLU A 293 0.88 -20.80 -10.95
CA GLU A 293 -0.50 -21.07 -10.54
C GLU A 293 -1.10 -19.89 -9.76
N ALA A 294 -0.36 -19.36 -8.78
CA ALA A 294 -0.79 -18.19 -8.02
C ALA A 294 -1.04 -16.97 -8.92
N ARG A 295 -0.19 -16.74 -9.93
CA ARG A 295 -0.41 -15.68 -10.91
C ARG A 295 -1.70 -15.89 -11.71
N LYS A 296 -1.94 -17.11 -12.19
CA LYS A 296 -3.19 -17.46 -12.89
C LYS A 296 -4.42 -17.22 -12.01
N GLU A 297 -4.34 -17.58 -10.73
CA GLU A 297 -5.40 -17.32 -9.75
C GLU A 297 -5.68 -15.81 -9.62
N ARG A 298 -4.64 -14.98 -9.49
CA ARG A 298 -4.79 -13.51 -9.45
C ARG A 298 -5.39 -12.95 -10.74
N GLU A 299 -4.97 -13.46 -11.90
CA GLU A 299 -5.53 -13.06 -13.20
C GLU A 299 -7.01 -13.43 -13.33
N GLN A 300 -7.41 -14.62 -12.88
CA GLN A 300 -8.81 -15.04 -12.84
C GLN A 300 -9.64 -14.18 -11.89
N LEU A 301 -9.10 -13.87 -10.71
CA LEU A 301 -9.76 -13.01 -9.74
C LEU A 301 -9.96 -11.59 -10.29
N ARG A 302 -8.95 -11.02 -10.99
CA ARG A 302 -9.10 -9.71 -11.66
C ARG A 302 -10.19 -9.73 -12.73
N LYS A 303 -10.30 -10.81 -13.51
CA LYS A 303 -11.37 -10.96 -14.51
C LYS A 303 -12.74 -11.01 -13.84
N SER A 304 -12.89 -11.82 -12.78
CA SER A 304 -14.13 -11.90 -12.00
C SER A 304 -14.53 -10.56 -11.39
N LEU A 305 -13.57 -9.82 -10.81
CA LEU A 305 -13.80 -8.47 -10.28
C LEU A 305 -14.19 -7.47 -11.39
N ALA A 306 -13.60 -7.58 -12.58
CA ALA A 306 -13.97 -6.73 -13.70
C ALA A 306 -15.42 -7.00 -14.16
N GLU A 307 -15.85 -8.25 -14.16
CA GLU A 307 -17.24 -8.64 -14.44
C GLU A 307 -18.20 -8.09 -13.35
N GLU A 308 -17.87 -8.26 -12.07
CA GLU A 308 -18.64 -7.69 -10.94
C GLU A 308 -18.80 -6.16 -11.09
N VAL A 309 -17.71 -5.47 -11.46
CA VAL A 309 -17.72 -4.02 -11.71
C VAL A 309 -18.68 -3.64 -12.83
N GLN A 310 -18.77 -4.42 -13.92
CA GLN A 310 -19.74 -4.16 -14.99
C GLN A 310 -21.18 -4.34 -14.51
N VAL A 311 -21.43 -5.35 -13.67
CA VAL A 311 -22.75 -5.54 -13.04
C VAL A 311 -23.12 -4.35 -12.17
N LEU A 312 -22.21 -3.88 -11.32
CA LEU A 312 -22.44 -2.74 -10.43
C LEU A 312 -22.64 -1.40 -11.18
N ARG A 313 -22.12 -1.28 -12.40
CA ARG A 313 -22.36 -0.14 -13.30
C ARG A 313 -23.72 -0.19 -13.99
N GLY A 314 -24.45 -1.30 -13.87
CA GLY A 314 -25.75 -1.48 -14.52
C GLY A 314 -25.65 -1.80 -16.01
N ASP A 315 -24.56 -2.42 -16.48
CA ASP A 315 -24.48 -2.88 -17.88
C ASP A 315 -25.50 -4.00 -18.14
N PRO A 316 -26.51 -3.78 -19.02
CA PRO A 316 -27.59 -4.74 -19.25
C PRO A 316 -27.10 -6.08 -19.80
N ARG A 317 -25.89 -6.16 -20.38
CA ARG A 317 -25.31 -7.41 -20.89
C ARG A 317 -24.86 -8.37 -19.79
N PHE A 318 -24.69 -7.87 -18.57
CA PHE A 318 -24.20 -8.64 -17.41
C PHE A 318 -25.26 -8.75 -16.31
N SER A 319 -26.53 -8.47 -16.59
CA SER A 319 -27.61 -8.71 -15.62
C SER A 319 -27.53 -10.16 -15.12
N PRO A 320 -27.59 -10.38 -13.79
CA PRO A 320 -27.65 -11.74 -13.27
C PRO A 320 -28.80 -12.44 -13.99
N ARG A 321 -28.50 -13.57 -14.65
CA ARG A 321 -29.57 -14.44 -15.15
C ARG A 321 -30.47 -14.67 -13.95
N SER A 322 -31.71 -14.20 -14.03
CA SER A 322 -32.74 -14.41 -13.03
C SER A 322 -32.98 -15.91 -12.89
N GLY A 323 -32.13 -16.56 -12.11
CA GLY A 323 -32.17 -17.96 -11.74
C GLY A 323 -33.19 -18.11 -10.63
N GLN A 324 -34.18 -18.94 -10.92
CA GLN A 324 -35.36 -19.26 -10.14
C GLN A 324 -35.07 -19.51 -8.64
N ARG A 325 -35.97 -18.90 -7.83
CA ARG A 325 -36.38 -19.18 -6.44
C ARG A 325 -35.70 -20.34 -5.70
#